data_AF-A0AAJ1BT58-F1
#
_entry.id   AF-A0AAJ1BT58-F1
#
_cell.length_a   1.000
_cell.length_b   1.000
_cell.length_c   1.000
_cell.angle_alpha   90.00
_cell.angle_beta   90.00
_cell.angle_gamma   90.00
#
_symmetry.space_group_name_H-M   'P 1'
#
loop_
_entity.id
_entity.type
_entity.pdbx_description
1 polymer ?
#
loop_
_entity_poly.entity_id
_entity_poly.type
_entity_poly.pdbx_seq_one_letter_code
_entity_poly.pdbx_strand_id
1 'polypeptide(L)'
;MVKSMEITKVSIRNRLVVDAEVWMNDPKDYDFSPRVDIEANTLSLRNEGDEEATTTVELDSEQLNTAERDRMLELRVKFAVEGMHGVLTHKTKNTRIAPNAKKLAEPRWKTVLPLSM
;
A
#
# COMPACT_ATOMS: atom_id res chain seq x y z
N MET A 1 4.15 13.52 2.90
CA MET A 1 3.16 12.96 3.83
C MET A 1 2.12 12.14 3.11
N VAL A 2 1.71 11.03 3.74
CA VAL A 2 0.68 10.11 3.24
C VAL A 2 -0.70 10.78 3.41
N LYS A 3 -1.56 10.63 2.41
CA LYS A 3 -2.94 11.11 2.43
C LYS A 3 -3.89 10.04 2.95
N SER A 4 -3.75 8.83 2.44
CA SER A 4 -4.53 7.66 2.86
C SER A 4 -3.85 6.37 2.45
N MET A 5 -4.23 5.28 3.13
CA MET A 5 -3.75 3.93 2.82
C MET A 5 -4.88 2.94 2.87
N GLU A 6 -4.79 1.91 2.03
CA GLU A 6 -5.76 0.83 1.99
C GLU A 6 -5.07 -0.51 1.74
N ILE A 7 -5.37 -1.52 2.54
CA ILE A 7 -4.98 -2.90 2.26
C ILE A 7 -5.96 -3.47 1.26
N THR A 8 -5.46 -3.74 0.05
CA THR A 8 -6.28 -4.23 -1.07
C THR A 8 -6.39 -5.76 -1.09
N LYS A 9 -5.36 -6.45 -0.59
CA LYS A 9 -5.31 -7.92 -0.59
C LYS A 9 -4.31 -8.44 0.43
N VAL A 10 -4.70 -9.54 1.07
CA VAL A 10 -3.81 -10.40 1.85
C VAL A 10 -3.76 -11.77 1.19
N SER A 11 -2.57 -12.36 1.08
CA SER A 11 -2.42 -13.70 0.53
C SER A 11 -1.20 -14.42 1.08
N ILE A 12 -1.23 -15.75 1.06
CA ILE A 12 -0.10 -16.60 1.46
C ILE A 12 0.63 -17.04 0.19
N ARG A 13 1.95 -16.85 0.17
CA ARG A 13 2.84 -17.49 -0.82
C ARG A 13 3.90 -18.29 -0.08
N ASN A 14 5.12 -17.77 0.01
CA ASN A 14 6.15 -18.32 0.89
C ASN A 14 5.99 -17.80 2.32
N ARG A 15 5.48 -16.57 2.45
CA ARG A 15 5.15 -15.84 3.67
C ARG A 15 3.84 -15.07 3.45
N LEU A 16 3.35 -14.40 4.49
CA LEU A 16 2.23 -13.48 4.37
C LEU A 16 2.61 -12.32 3.43
N VAL A 17 1.80 -12.10 2.40
CA VAL A 17 1.95 -11.03 1.42
C VAL A 17 0.76 -10.08 1.56
N VAL A 18 1.05 -8.80 1.79
CA VAL A 18 0.06 -7.73 1.91
C VAL A 18 0.25 -6.77 0.75
N ASP A 19 -0.78 -6.62 -0.09
CA ASP A 19 -0.84 -5.62 -1.14
C ASP A 19 -1.60 -4.38 -0.61
N ALA A 20 -0.93 -3.23 -0.58
CA ALA A 20 -1.50 -1.96 -0.14
C ALA A 20 -1.45 -0.90 -1.24
N GLU A 21 -2.47 -0.05 -1.28
CA GLU A 21 -2.50 1.17 -2.08
C GLU A 21 -2.27 2.37 -1.15
N VAL A 22 -1.28 3.19 -1.47
CA VAL A 22 -0.88 4.35 -0.67
C VAL A 22 -1.04 5.59 -1.52
N TRP A 23 -1.87 6.50 -1.04
CA TRP A 23 -2.08 7.80 -1.64
C TRP A 23 -1.17 8.82 -0.97
N MET A 24 -0.28 9.47 -1.73
CA MET A 24 0.54 10.57 -1.21
C MET A 24 -0.11 11.93 -1.53
N ASN A 25 0.21 12.94 -0.71
CA ASN A 25 -0.23 14.30 -0.94
C ASN A 25 0.58 14.98 -2.07
N ASP A 26 1.91 14.84 -2.05
CA ASP A 26 2.79 15.43 -3.07
C ASP A 26 3.65 14.36 -3.79
N PRO A 27 3.92 14.49 -5.10
CA PRO A 27 4.83 13.60 -5.82
C PRO A 27 6.27 13.57 -5.30
N LYS A 28 6.68 14.58 -4.55
CA LYS A 28 8.01 14.73 -3.95
C LYS A 28 8.04 14.30 -2.48
N ASP A 29 6.95 13.72 -1.98
CA ASP A 29 6.92 13.14 -0.65
C ASP A 29 7.58 11.75 -0.69
N TYR A 30 8.71 11.63 -0.02
CA TYR A 30 9.50 10.39 0.07
C TYR A 30 9.49 9.80 1.49
N ASP A 31 8.60 10.28 2.36
CA ASP A 31 8.57 10.03 3.80
C ASP A 31 7.79 8.76 4.21
N PHE A 32 7.46 7.90 3.25
CA PHE A 32 6.70 6.68 3.54
C PHE A 32 7.55 5.61 4.23
N SER A 33 7.29 5.40 5.52
CA SER A 33 8.00 4.48 6.42
C SER A 33 7.00 3.54 7.10
N PRO A 34 6.58 2.44 6.43
CA PRO A 34 5.53 1.56 6.92
C PRO A 34 5.99 0.71 8.12
N ARG A 35 5.10 0.59 9.11
CA ARG A 35 5.21 -0.32 10.25
C ARG A 35 3.99 -1.24 10.27
N VAL A 36 4.20 -2.49 10.64
CA VAL A 36 3.12 -3.48 10.72
C VAL A 36 3.12 -4.15 12.07
N ASP A 37 1.92 -4.24 12.63
CA ASP A 37 1.65 -4.83 13.92
C ASP A 37 0.46 -5.78 13.76
N ILE A 38 0.46 -6.89 14.50
CA ILE A 38 -0.68 -7.82 14.56
C ILE A 38 -1.14 -7.89 16.00
N GLU A 39 -2.41 -7.58 16.23
CA GLU A 39 -3.05 -7.72 17.53
C GLU A 39 -4.23 -8.71 17.40
N ALA A 40 -4.14 -9.82 18.14
CA ALA A 40 -5.06 -10.96 18.08
C ALA A 40 -5.23 -11.55 16.67
N ASN A 41 -6.12 -10.97 15.85
CA ASN A 41 -6.40 -11.40 14.47
C ASN A 41 -6.39 -10.23 13.47
N THR A 42 -6.04 -9.03 13.93
CA THR A 42 -6.10 -7.82 13.12
C THR A 42 -4.70 -7.37 12.78
N LEU A 43 -4.39 -7.32 11.49
CA LEU A 43 -3.16 -6.73 10.98
C LEU A 43 -3.37 -5.23 10.80
N SER A 44 -2.48 -4.43 11.38
CA SER A 44 -2.49 -2.97 11.29
C SER A 44 -1.25 -2.50 10.53
N LEU A 45 -1.46 -1.77 9.45
CA LEU A 45 -0.41 -1.08 8.69
C LEU A 45 -0.50 0.42 9.00
N ARG A 46 0.59 0.98 9.54
CA ARG A 46 0.70 2.41 9.88
C ARG A 46 1.93 3.03 9.23
N ASN A 47 1.89 4.32 8.98
CA ASN A 47 3.08 5.08 8.57
C ASN A 47 3.78 5.69 9.81
N GLU A 48 5.09 5.57 9.91
CA GLU A 48 5.85 6.15 11.01
C GLU A 48 5.80 7.69 10.96
N GLY A 49 5.44 8.31 12.09
CA GLY A 49 5.29 9.76 12.20
C GLY A 49 3.94 10.31 11.73
N ASP A 50 3.01 9.44 11.31
CA ASP A 50 1.66 9.82 10.87
C ASP A 50 0.62 8.84 11.43
N GLU A 51 0.07 9.18 12.60
CA GLU A 51 -0.90 8.33 13.31
C GLU A 51 -2.26 8.23 12.59
N GLU A 52 -2.62 9.24 11.78
CA GLU A 52 -3.88 9.25 11.03
C GLU A 52 -3.82 8.31 9.81
N ALA A 53 -2.65 8.13 9.21
CA ALA A 53 -2.42 7.16 8.15
C ALA A 53 -2.25 5.74 8.73
N THR A 54 -3.37 5.12 9.11
CA THR A 54 -3.45 3.72 9.55
C THR A 54 -4.56 2.98 8.82
N THR A 55 -4.31 1.72 8.44
CA THR A 55 -5.31 0.83 7.83
C THR A 55 -5.20 -0.56 8.45
N THR A 56 -6.33 -1.25 8.58
CA THR A 56 -6.40 -2.55 9.23
C THR A 56 -7.12 -3.58 8.38
N VAL A 57 -6.80 -4.85 8.58
CA VAL A 57 -7.48 -5.98 7.93
C VAL A 57 -7.54 -7.16 8.89
N GLU A 58 -8.67 -7.87 8.89
CA GLU A 58 -8.80 -9.13 9.60
C GLU A 58 -8.09 -10.25 8.83
N LEU A 59 -7.27 -11.01 9.54
CA LEU A 59 -6.61 -12.18 9.00
C LEU A 59 -7.48 -13.43 9.18
N ASP A 60 -7.27 -14.43 8.34
CA ASP A 60 -7.79 -15.77 8.62
C ASP A 60 -6.78 -16.58 9.47
N SER A 61 -7.22 -17.74 9.98
CA SER A 61 -6.38 -18.57 10.84
C SER A 61 -5.13 -19.12 10.13
N GLU A 62 -5.17 -19.33 8.82
CA GLU A 62 -4.01 -19.79 8.04
C GLU A 62 -2.99 -18.65 7.87
N GLN A 63 -3.48 -17.44 7.63
CA GLN A 63 -2.70 -16.21 7.53
C GLN A 63 -2.03 -15.86 8.85
N LEU A 64 -2.76 -15.95 9.96
CA LEU A 64 -2.20 -15.77 11.31
C LEU A 64 -1.08 -16.75 11.61
N ASN A 65 -1.34 -18.05 11.42
CA ASN A 65 -0.33 -19.08 11.67
C ASN A 65 0.95 -18.86 10.84
N THR A 66 0.78 -18.41 9.59
CA THR A 66 1.92 -18.06 8.72
C THR A 66 2.68 -16.84 9.24
N ALA A 67 1.96 -15.81 9.70
CA ALA A 67 2.54 -14.60 10.25
C ALA A 67 3.33 -14.87 11.55
N GLU A 68 2.77 -15.68 12.45
CA GLU A 68 3.42 -16.09 13.70
C GLU A 68 4.70 -16.91 13.46
N ARG A 69 4.66 -17.82 12.47
CA ARG A 69 5.82 -18.64 12.09
C ARG A 69 6.97 -17.81 11.55
N ASP A 70 6.68 -16.90 10.62
CA ASP A 70 7.72 -16.17 9.87
C ASP A 70 8.20 -14.90 10.60
N ARG A 71 7.35 -14.31 11.47
CA ARG A 71 7.55 -13.01 12.14
C ARG A 71 7.94 -11.85 11.21
N MET A 72 7.73 -12.04 9.91
CA MET A 72 8.01 -11.08 8.86
C MET A 72 6.97 -11.26 7.76
N LEU A 73 6.59 -10.16 7.11
CA LEU A 73 5.71 -10.18 5.95
C LEU A 73 6.32 -9.48 4.75
N GLU A 74 5.79 -9.78 3.58
CA GLU A 74 6.10 -9.08 2.33
C GLU A 74 5.04 -7.99 2.09
N LEU A 75 5.45 -6.72 2.18
CA LEU A 75 4.59 -5.60 1.81
C LEU A 75 4.83 -5.22 0.35
N ARG A 76 3.75 -5.10 -0.40
CA ARG A 76 3.74 -4.62 -1.78
C ARG A 76 2.88 -3.37 -1.83
N VAL A 77 3.49 -2.28 -2.23
CA VAL A 77 2.84 -0.97 -2.24
C VAL A 77 2.68 -0.51 -3.67
N LYS A 78 1.47 -0.11 -4.01
CA LYS A 78 1.17 0.68 -5.19
C LYS A 78 0.98 2.12 -4.74
N PHE A 79 1.85 3.01 -5.20
CA PHE A 79 1.69 4.43 -4.89
C PHE A 79 0.77 5.10 -5.91
N ALA A 80 -0.13 5.94 -5.39
CA ALA A 80 -0.95 6.85 -6.15
C ALA A 80 -0.74 8.26 -5.59
N VAL A 81 -0.76 9.27 -6.44
CA VAL A 81 -0.59 10.66 -6.00
C VAL A 81 -1.56 11.53 -6.78
N GLU A 82 -2.23 12.41 -6.06
CA GLU A 82 -3.10 13.42 -6.66
C GLU A 82 -2.24 14.41 -7.47
N GLY A 83 -2.64 14.72 -8.70
CA GLY A 83 -1.93 15.70 -9.51
C GLY A 83 -0.62 15.27 -10.16
N MET A 84 -0.03 14.10 -9.85
CA MET A 84 1.12 13.54 -10.62
C MET A 84 0.78 13.34 -12.11
N HIS A 85 -0.51 13.25 -12.40
CA HIS A 85 -1.08 13.09 -13.74
C HIS A 85 -1.53 14.42 -14.38
N GLY A 86 -1.30 15.55 -13.70
CA GLY A 86 -1.84 16.87 -14.04
C GLY A 86 -3.36 16.98 -13.84
N VAL A 87 -3.82 18.15 -13.41
CA VAL A 87 -5.22 18.54 -13.65
C VAL A 87 -5.28 18.96 -15.12
N LEU A 88 -6.19 18.38 -15.91
CA LEU A 88 -6.37 18.74 -17.32
C LEU A 88 -6.78 20.22 -17.42
N THR A 89 -5.82 21.12 -17.65
CA THR A 89 -6.07 22.55 -17.88
C THR A 89 -6.39 22.86 -19.35
N HIS A 90 -6.14 21.91 -20.26
CA HIS A 90 -6.39 22.08 -21.70
C HIS A 90 -7.56 21.24 -22.20
N LYS A 91 -8.31 21.83 -23.15
CA LYS A 91 -9.58 21.34 -23.72
C LYS A 91 -9.49 19.97 -24.40
N THR A 92 -8.30 19.55 -24.84
CA THR A 92 -8.09 18.26 -25.51
C THR A 92 -7.99 17.15 -24.47
N LYS A 93 -9.05 16.33 -24.38
CA LYS A 93 -9.15 15.20 -23.46
C LYS A 93 -8.01 14.22 -23.74
N ASN A 94 -7.09 14.05 -22.78
CA ASN A 94 -6.14 12.94 -22.83
C ASN A 94 -6.95 11.66 -22.58
N THR A 95 -7.32 10.95 -23.65
CA THR A 95 -8.18 9.76 -23.59
C THR A 95 -7.40 8.59 -22.98
N ARG A 96 -7.29 8.60 -21.64
CA ARG A 96 -6.75 7.52 -20.80
C ARG A 96 -7.48 6.17 -20.95
N ILE A 97 -8.58 6.16 -21.68
CA ILE A 97 -9.53 5.04 -21.85
C ILE A 97 -9.67 4.64 -23.33
N ALA A 98 -8.83 5.17 -24.23
CA ALA A 98 -8.81 4.72 -25.62
C ALA A 98 -8.14 3.32 -25.71
N PRO A 99 -8.52 2.48 -26.68
CA PRO A 99 -7.98 1.14 -26.85
C PRO A 99 -6.44 1.07 -26.99
N ASN A 100 -5.80 2.18 -27.40
CA ASN A 100 -4.34 2.29 -27.56
C ASN A 100 -3.71 3.28 -26.57
N ALA A 101 -4.41 3.66 -25.51
CA ALA A 101 -3.84 4.55 -24.50
C ALA A 101 -2.69 3.84 -23.78
N LYS A 102 -1.49 4.43 -23.79
CA LYS A 102 -0.34 3.90 -23.07
C LYS A 102 -0.61 3.99 -21.57
N LYS A 103 -0.68 2.84 -20.89
CA LYS A 103 -0.78 2.79 -19.43
C LYS A 103 0.44 3.49 -18.83
N LEU A 104 0.20 4.46 -17.96
CA LEU A 104 1.29 5.16 -17.27
C LEU A 104 1.99 4.20 -16.30
N ALA A 105 3.27 4.45 -16.07
CA ALA A 105 4.02 3.67 -15.11
C ALA A 105 3.41 3.87 -13.71
N GLU A 106 2.97 2.78 -13.10
CA GLU A 106 2.52 2.77 -11.71
C GLU A 106 3.75 2.56 -10.82
N PRO A 107 4.11 3.51 -9.95
CA PRO A 107 5.19 3.30 -8.99
C PRO A 107 4.80 2.16 -8.04
N ARG A 108 5.58 1.07 -8.10
CA ARG A 108 5.41 -0.10 -7.23
C ARG A 108 6.64 -0.29 -6.39
N TRP A 109 6.44 -0.55 -5.11
CA TRP A 109 7.50 -0.84 -4.16
C TRP A 109 7.22 -2.15 -3.45
N LYS A 110 8.29 -2.90 -3.18
CA LYS A 110 8.23 -4.20 -2.53
C LYS A 110 9.27 -4.21 -1.43
N THR A 111 8.86 -4.57 -0.22
CA THR A 111 9.74 -4.64 0.94
C THR A 111 9.33 -5.79 1.86
N VAL A 112 10.22 -6.13 2.79
CA VAL A 112 9.98 -7.13 3.83
C VAL A 112 10.01 -6.39 5.16
N LEU A 113 8.94 -6.52 5.94
CA LEU A 113 8.79 -5.83 7.22
C LEU A 113 8.78 -6.85 8.36
N PRO A 114 9.47 -6.57 9.47
CA PRO A 114 9.29 -7.32 10.69
C PRO A 114 7.88 -7.08 11.24
N LEU A 115 7.30 -8.12 11.82
CA LEU A 115 6.04 -8.03 12.56
C LEU A 115 6.35 -7.68 14.01
N SER A 116 5.72 -6.63 14.51
CA SER A 116 5.54 -6.47 15.95
C SER A 116 4.28 -7.22 16.36
N MET A 117 4.38 -8.06 17.38
CA MET A 117 3.26 -8.82 17.97
C MET A 117 3.13 -8.45 19.44
#